data_AF-A0A355V8Q3-F1
#
_entry.id   AF-A0A355V8Q3-F1
#
_cell.length_a   1.000
_cell.length_b   1.000
_cell.length_c   1.000
_cell.angle_alpha   90.00
_cell.angle_beta   90.00
_cell.angle_gamma   90.00
#
_symmetry.space_group_name_H-M   'P 1'
#
loop_
_entity.id
_entity.type
_entity.pdbx_description
1 polymer ?
#
loop_
_entity_poly.entity_id
_entity_poly.type
_entity_poly.pdbx_seq_one_letter_code
_entity_poly.pdbx_strand_id
1 'polypeptide(L)'
;MNNQKVAAYPAAWGRFTMSTIHRPGMAFPLAFTVLTAIASLAPTLANSQESANDMAASSVVVATRRLTEEQYRQSIADIFGDDIQINARFEPERREQGLLALGNATLSMTAAGFEQFFGLSQDIAAQVLDESRRKQTMICSPANNAAHDSDCAADFITHYGEALFRRPLTQAELNARMTTAETGTAQTGDFYEGLELALASLLTAPDFLFRMERAEADPQNPDQWRLDAYTRASRLSFLFWNTTPDVELLAAAESGELLTERGLKAQIDRLSSSPRIETGITAFLTDMMQIDGFDSMVKDASIYPKFNQLVADSAREQMVRTLVDLLVVRERDYREIFTSNDTFLNRPLAAVYQVPFTSTEEWAPYTFPDSAERSGIFSQVGFLSQYAHPGSSSPTIRGIKLHEIFLCEHTPEPPADVDFSAVEDSNAATSRERLLDHMSNPGCVVCHQRSDPPGLAL
;
A
#
# COMPACT_ATOMS: atom_id res chain seq x y z
N MET A 1 7.35 -10.16 51.50
CA MET A 1 7.47 -8.72 51.80
C MET A 1 7.73 -8.00 50.48
N ASN A 2 6.79 -7.11 50.09
CA ASN A 2 6.79 -6.06 49.04
C ASN A 2 7.37 -6.40 47.65
N ASN A 3 6.64 -6.38 46.52
CA ASN A 3 5.52 -5.56 46.02
C ASN A 3 5.81 -4.04 45.93
N GLN A 4 6.12 -3.55 44.72
CA GLN A 4 5.69 -2.25 44.14
C GLN A 4 6.28 -2.12 42.71
N LYS A 5 5.46 -2.17 41.65
CA LYS A 5 4.60 -1.14 41.03
C LYS A 5 5.31 -0.38 39.89
N VAL A 6 4.91 -0.73 38.67
CA VAL A 6 5.15 0.00 37.41
C VAL A 6 4.23 1.23 37.38
N ALA A 7 4.79 2.38 37.03
CA ALA A 7 4.07 3.66 36.95
C ALA A 7 3.39 3.81 35.58
N ALA A 8 2.10 4.17 35.61
CA ALA A 8 1.31 4.55 34.45
C ALA A 8 1.28 6.10 34.33
N TYR A 9 1.43 6.60 33.11
CA TYR A 9 1.27 8.02 32.76
C TYR A 9 -0.23 8.38 32.67
N PRO A 10 -0.69 9.52 33.22
CA PRO A 10 -2.07 9.96 33.06
C PRO A 10 -2.24 10.87 31.82
N ALA A 11 -3.28 10.59 31.05
CA ALA A 11 -3.79 11.43 29.97
C ALA A 11 -4.46 12.69 30.53
N ALA A 12 -4.02 13.86 30.06
CA ALA A 12 -4.61 15.15 30.39
C ALA A 12 -5.87 15.40 29.54
N TRP A 13 -7.04 15.41 30.18
CA TRP A 13 -8.30 15.91 29.60
C TRP A 13 -8.54 17.33 30.10
N GLY A 14 -8.43 18.31 29.22
CA GLY A 14 -8.75 19.71 29.49
C GLY A 14 -10.26 19.91 29.66
N ARG A 15 -10.68 20.37 30.85
CA ARG A 15 -12.04 20.85 31.13
C ARG A 15 -12.14 22.32 30.72
N PHE A 16 -12.96 22.63 29.72
CA PHE A 16 -13.42 24.00 29.47
C PHE A 16 -14.58 24.33 30.42
N THR A 17 -14.37 25.35 31.26
CA THR A 17 -15.38 25.97 32.12
C THR A 17 -16.16 27.02 31.32
N MET A 18 -17.47 26.83 31.16
CA MET A 18 -18.38 27.86 30.64
C MET A 18 -18.79 28.81 31.77
N SER A 19 -18.49 30.09 31.58
CA SER A 19 -18.87 31.20 32.46
C SER A 19 -20.35 31.57 32.28
N THR A 20 -21.06 31.68 33.40
CA THR A 20 -22.44 32.17 33.52
C THR A 20 -22.52 33.68 33.34
N ILE A 21 -23.36 34.15 32.41
CA ILE A 21 -23.77 35.56 32.32
C ILE A 21 -25.28 35.66 32.55
N HIS A 22 -25.65 36.52 33.49
CA HIS A 22 -27.01 36.85 33.92
C HIS A 22 -27.86 37.55 32.84
N ARG A 23 -29.15 37.19 32.80
CA ARG A 23 -30.24 37.96 32.18
C ARG A 23 -30.84 38.96 33.19
N PRO A 24 -31.52 40.00 32.68
CA PRO A 24 -32.97 40.15 32.94
C PRO A 24 -33.69 40.40 31.60
N GLY A 25 -34.96 40.12 31.35
CA GLY A 25 -36.14 39.86 32.17
C GLY A 25 -37.30 40.54 31.42
N MET A 26 -38.39 39.83 31.10
CA MET A 26 -39.76 40.36 30.98
C MET A 26 -40.76 39.25 30.63
N ALA A 27 -41.90 39.32 31.32
CA ALA A 27 -42.99 38.36 31.39
C ALA A 27 -44.05 38.57 30.27
N PHE A 28 -44.84 37.54 29.96
CA PHE A 28 -46.28 37.44 30.28
C PHE A 28 -46.87 36.11 29.75
N PRO A 29 -47.93 35.54 30.39
CA PRO A 29 -48.38 34.17 30.17
C PRO A 29 -49.69 34.09 29.37
N LEU A 30 -49.99 32.93 28.80
CA LEU A 30 -51.35 32.57 28.39
C LEU A 30 -51.61 31.11 28.77
N ALA A 31 -52.58 30.94 29.66
CA ALA A 31 -53.15 29.68 30.10
C ALA A 31 -54.09 29.10 29.03
N PHE A 32 -54.22 27.77 28.97
CA PHE A 32 -55.54 27.13 28.84
C PHE A 32 -55.46 25.63 29.22
N THR A 33 -56.30 25.26 30.17
CA THR A 33 -56.58 23.91 30.68
C THR A 33 -57.70 23.30 29.84
N VAL A 34 -57.61 22.04 29.41
CA VAL A 34 -58.79 21.15 29.20
C VAL A 34 -58.40 19.70 29.46
N LEU A 35 -59.26 19.00 30.22
CA LEU A 35 -59.21 17.59 30.61
C LEU A 35 -60.30 16.80 29.84
N THR A 36 -60.13 15.47 29.72
CA THR A 36 -61.09 14.38 29.36
C THR A 36 -61.38 14.15 27.85
N ALA A 37 -61.58 12.94 27.28
CA ALA A 37 -61.55 11.53 27.70
C ALA A 37 -61.71 10.57 26.47
N ILE A 38 -61.24 9.32 26.60
CA ILE A 38 -61.64 8.05 25.91
C ILE A 38 -61.37 7.87 24.39
N ALA A 39 -60.52 6.88 24.06
CA ALA A 39 -60.83 5.81 23.09
C ALA A 39 -59.80 4.66 23.18
N SER A 40 -60.30 3.48 23.52
CA SER A 40 -59.63 2.18 23.52
C SER A 40 -59.47 1.62 22.10
N LEU A 41 -58.24 1.27 21.68
CA LEU A 41 -57.97 0.35 20.56
C LEU A 41 -56.64 -0.35 20.85
N ALA A 42 -56.71 -1.64 21.14
CA ALA A 42 -55.55 -2.52 21.21
C ALA A 42 -55.03 -2.79 19.78
N PRO A 43 -53.72 -2.73 19.52
CA PRO A 43 -53.16 -3.30 18.31
C PRO A 43 -53.00 -4.80 18.51
N THR A 44 -53.73 -5.55 17.68
CA THR A 44 -53.50 -6.96 17.38
C THR A 44 -52.04 -7.20 17.03
N LEU A 45 -51.40 -8.13 17.75
CA LEU A 45 -50.11 -8.74 17.41
C LEU A 45 -50.27 -9.54 16.11
N ALA A 46 -50.02 -8.89 14.98
CA ALA A 46 -49.79 -9.57 13.72
C ALA A 46 -48.31 -9.96 13.66
N ASN A 47 -48.13 -11.27 13.70
CA ASN A 47 -46.90 -12.04 13.64
C ASN A 47 -46.02 -11.62 12.45
N SER A 48 -45.06 -10.71 12.65
CA SER A 48 -43.88 -10.61 11.78
C SER A 48 -42.85 -11.64 12.28
N GLN A 49 -42.98 -12.86 11.77
CA GLN A 49 -41.79 -13.69 11.54
C GLN A 49 -40.99 -13.03 10.41
N GLU A 50 -40.43 -11.85 10.69
CA GLU A 50 -39.26 -11.38 9.98
C GLU A 50 -38.15 -12.38 10.35
N SER A 51 -37.71 -13.09 9.32
CA SER A 51 -36.72 -14.14 9.41
C SER A 51 -35.54 -13.70 10.25
N ALA A 52 -35.24 -14.50 11.28
CA ALA A 52 -34.07 -14.41 12.15
C ALA A 52 -32.72 -14.67 11.43
N ASN A 53 -32.62 -14.28 10.15
CA ASN A 53 -31.43 -14.37 9.30
C ASN A 53 -30.83 -13.01 8.93
N ASP A 54 -31.46 -11.90 9.33
CA ASP A 54 -30.98 -10.53 9.03
C ASP A 54 -30.08 -9.93 10.13
N MET A 55 -29.66 -10.75 11.10
CA MET A 55 -28.57 -10.44 12.03
C MET A 55 -27.29 -11.18 11.63
N ALA A 56 -26.90 -11.12 10.35
CA ALA A 56 -25.48 -11.19 10.05
C ALA A 56 -24.83 -10.04 10.82
N ALA A 57 -23.97 -10.36 11.79
CA ALA A 57 -23.26 -9.36 12.60
C ALA A 57 -22.71 -8.28 11.65
N SER A 58 -23.23 -7.06 11.74
CA SER A 58 -22.96 -6.03 10.75
C SER A 58 -21.47 -5.73 10.75
N SER A 59 -20.78 -6.16 9.71
CA SER A 59 -19.36 -5.87 9.55
C SER A 59 -19.18 -4.35 9.44
N VAL A 60 -18.22 -3.79 10.15
CA VAL A 60 -17.89 -2.35 10.09
C VAL A 60 -16.55 -2.16 9.40
N VAL A 61 -16.44 -1.12 8.58
CA VAL A 61 -15.17 -0.74 7.96
C VAL A 61 -14.28 -0.12 9.04
N VAL A 62 -13.15 -0.76 9.33
CA VAL A 62 -12.20 -0.34 10.38
C VAL A 62 -10.94 0.34 9.82
N ALA A 63 -10.65 0.13 8.54
CA ALA A 63 -9.59 0.83 7.84
C ALA A 63 -9.85 0.82 6.32
N THR A 64 -9.32 1.82 5.64
CA THR A 64 -9.30 1.88 4.17
C THR A 64 -7.86 2.11 3.74
N ARG A 65 -7.43 1.45 2.65
CA ARG A 65 -6.12 1.68 2.06
C ARG A 65 -6.25 1.82 0.56
N ARG A 66 -5.84 2.94 0.00
CA ARG A 66 -5.81 3.09 -1.47
C ARG A 66 -4.86 2.06 -2.06
N LEU A 67 -5.21 1.45 -3.18
CA LEU A 67 -4.26 0.65 -3.93
C LEU A 67 -3.11 1.55 -4.41
N THR A 68 -1.87 1.05 -4.27
CA THR A 68 -0.72 1.66 -4.96
C THR A 68 -0.90 1.55 -6.47
N GLU A 69 -0.17 2.34 -7.26
CA GLU A 69 -0.12 2.15 -8.72
C GLU A 69 0.21 0.70 -9.11
N GLU A 70 1.22 0.11 -8.47
CA GLU A 70 1.65 -1.27 -8.75
C GLU A 70 0.54 -2.28 -8.45
N GLN A 71 -0.04 -2.24 -7.25
CA GLN A 71 -1.19 -3.06 -6.83
C GLN A 71 -2.40 -2.94 -7.77
N TYR A 72 -2.72 -1.72 -8.24
CA TYR A 72 -3.80 -1.52 -9.19
C TYR A 72 -3.50 -2.26 -10.50
N ARG A 73 -2.30 -2.04 -11.08
CA ARG A 73 -1.89 -2.67 -12.34
C ARG A 73 -1.86 -4.19 -12.24
N GLN A 74 -1.30 -4.74 -11.16
CA GLN A 74 -1.27 -6.19 -10.95
C GLN A 74 -2.67 -6.78 -10.74
N SER A 75 -3.54 -6.09 -10.00
CA SER A 75 -4.92 -6.55 -9.82
C SER A 75 -5.67 -6.58 -11.15
N ILE A 76 -5.49 -5.58 -12.01
CA ILE A 76 -6.06 -5.58 -13.37
C ILE A 76 -5.49 -6.74 -14.20
N ALA A 77 -4.17 -6.96 -14.15
CA ALA A 77 -3.53 -8.04 -14.89
C ALA A 77 -4.03 -9.42 -14.45
N ASP A 78 -4.20 -9.65 -13.15
CA ASP A 78 -4.72 -10.91 -12.61
C ASP A 78 -6.18 -11.17 -12.98
N ILE A 79 -7.00 -10.11 -13.03
CA ILE A 79 -8.44 -10.23 -13.26
C ILE A 79 -8.77 -10.33 -14.75
N PHE A 80 -8.07 -9.56 -15.58
CA PHE A 80 -8.42 -9.40 -17.00
C PHE A 80 -7.36 -9.90 -17.97
N GLY A 81 -6.10 -10.04 -17.55
CA GLY A 81 -4.96 -10.39 -18.38
C GLY A 81 -3.88 -9.29 -18.39
N ASP A 82 -2.61 -9.71 -18.53
CA ASP A 82 -1.42 -8.85 -18.55
C ASP A 82 -1.30 -7.97 -19.81
N ASP A 83 -2.11 -8.25 -20.81
CA ASP A 83 -2.20 -7.52 -22.07
C ASP A 83 -3.06 -6.25 -21.98
N ILE A 84 -3.83 -6.05 -20.89
CA ILE A 84 -4.57 -4.80 -20.65
C ILE A 84 -3.58 -3.64 -20.48
N GLN A 85 -3.70 -2.65 -21.35
CA GLN A 85 -2.86 -1.47 -21.32
C GLN A 85 -3.43 -0.42 -20.38
N ILE A 86 -2.64 -0.02 -19.38
CA ILE A 86 -2.97 1.04 -18.43
C ILE A 86 -2.05 2.23 -18.69
N ASN A 87 -2.55 3.21 -19.43
CA ASN A 87 -1.81 4.39 -19.85
C ASN A 87 -2.28 5.64 -19.09
N ALA A 88 -1.91 5.75 -17.81
CA ALA A 88 -2.25 6.90 -17.00
C ALA A 88 -1.12 7.28 -16.04
N ARG A 89 -1.21 8.51 -15.54
CA ARG A 89 -0.43 8.98 -14.41
C ARG A 89 -1.25 8.84 -13.15
N PHE A 90 -0.71 8.15 -12.16
CA PHE A 90 -1.34 8.03 -10.85
C PHE A 90 -0.96 9.24 -9.99
N GLU A 91 -1.83 9.55 -9.03
CA GLU A 91 -1.50 10.57 -8.05
C GLU A 91 -0.27 10.12 -7.23
N PRO A 92 0.70 11.02 -7.00
CA PRO A 92 1.86 10.68 -6.20
C PRO A 92 1.45 10.09 -4.85
N GLU A 93 2.12 9.02 -4.50
CA GLU A 93 1.96 8.40 -3.19
C GLU A 93 2.73 9.20 -2.14
N ARG A 94 2.32 9.04 -0.88
CA ARG A 94 2.95 9.74 0.24
C ARG A 94 3.42 8.71 1.25
N ARG A 95 4.67 8.83 1.69
CA ARG A 95 5.19 8.06 2.81
C ARG A 95 4.71 8.67 4.12
N GLU A 96 4.20 7.83 5.01
CA GLU A 96 3.96 8.17 6.41
C GLU A 96 4.84 7.27 7.26
N GLN A 97 5.57 7.84 8.21
CA GLN A 97 6.55 7.10 9.03
C GLN A 97 7.53 6.24 8.20
N GLY A 98 7.90 6.73 7.02
CA GLY A 98 8.86 6.05 6.13
C GLY A 98 8.28 4.96 5.23
N LEU A 99 6.97 4.71 5.23
CA LEU A 99 6.32 3.67 4.42
C LEU A 99 5.16 4.22 3.57
N LEU A 100 5.09 3.80 2.31
CA LEU A 100 3.97 4.07 1.39
C LEU A 100 2.72 3.32 1.86
N ALA A 101 2.88 2.09 2.34
CA ALA A 101 1.77 1.29 2.85
C ALA A 101 1.01 1.97 4.00
N LEU A 102 1.68 2.78 4.82
CA LEU A 102 1.05 3.56 5.89
C LEU A 102 0.38 4.83 5.37
N GLY A 103 1.02 5.55 4.44
CA GLY A 103 0.41 6.75 3.86
C GLY A 103 -0.82 6.42 3.00
N ASN A 104 -0.82 5.30 2.29
CA ASN A 104 -1.99 4.83 1.56
C ASN A 104 -3.21 4.54 2.45
N ALA A 105 -3.02 4.40 3.77
CA ALA A 105 -4.12 4.28 4.75
C ALA A 105 -4.73 5.64 5.16
N THR A 106 -4.06 6.75 4.86
CA THR A 106 -4.47 8.11 5.24
C THR A 106 -4.80 9.00 4.04
N LEU A 107 -4.41 8.58 2.82
CA LEU A 107 -4.63 9.33 1.60
C LEU A 107 -6.11 9.35 1.19
N SER A 108 -6.62 10.57 1.03
CA SER A 108 -7.83 10.83 0.23
C SER A 108 -7.46 10.94 -1.26
N MET A 109 -8.43 10.68 -2.13
CA MET A 109 -8.30 10.87 -3.57
C MET A 109 -8.73 12.30 -3.92
N THR A 110 -7.93 13.02 -4.72
CA THR A 110 -8.36 14.33 -5.21
C THR A 110 -9.40 14.17 -6.32
N ALA A 111 -10.12 15.25 -6.65
CA ALA A 111 -11.04 15.24 -7.78
C ALA A 111 -10.33 14.88 -9.10
N ALA A 112 -9.15 15.47 -9.34
CA ALA A 112 -8.33 15.15 -10.51
C ALA A 112 -7.87 13.68 -10.51
N GLY A 113 -7.46 13.16 -9.34
CA GLY A 113 -7.13 11.74 -9.20
C GLY A 113 -8.29 10.82 -9.55
N PHE A 114 -9.49 11.15 -9.06
CA PHE A 114 -10.69 10.37 -9.38
C PHE A 114 -11.05 10.43 -10.87
N GLU A 115 -10.92 11.59 -11.51
CA GLU A 115 -11.13 11.73 -12.96
C GLU A 115 -10.17 10.83 -13.76
N GLN A 116 -8.90 10.69 -13.33
CA GLN A 116 -7.96 9.75 -13.96
C GLN A 116 -8.40 8.30 -13.80
N PHE A 117 -8.83 7.89 -12.60
CA PHE A 117 -9.36 6.53 -12.38
C PHE A 117 -10.64 6.27 -13.17
N PHE A 118 -11.50 7.28 -13.31
CA PHE A 118 -12.71 7.19 -14.12
C PHE A 118 -12.37 6.98 -15.59
N GLY A 119 -11.45 7.77 -16.16
CA GLY A 119 -10.96 7.54 -17.53
C GLY A 119 -10.36 6.15 -17.74
N LEU A 120 -9.47 5.73 -16.82
CA LEU A 120 -8.91 4.37 -16.82
C LEU A 120 -9.98 3.28 -16.80
N SER A 121 -11.04 3.46 -16.02
CA SER A 121 -12.11 2.47 -15.93
C SER A 121 -12.82 2.24 -17.25
N GLN A 122 -13.00 3.31 -18.04
CA GLN A 122 -13.62 3.25 -19.36
C GLN A 122 -12.67 2.57 -20.36
N ASP A 123 -11.39 2.97 -20.35
CA ASP A 123 -10.37 2.40 -21.24
C ASP A 123 -10.13 0.90 -20.96
N ILE A 124 -10.14 0.50 -19.69
CA ILE A 124 -10.01 -0.92 -19.31
C ILE A 124 -11.28 -1.68 -19.69
N ALA A 125 -12.47 -1.15 -19.40
CA ALA A 125 -13.72 -1.82 -19.73
C ALA A 125 -13.88 -2.06 -21.24
N ALA A 126 -13.54 -1.04 -22.06
CA ALA A 126 -13.54 -1.15 -23.51
C ALA A 126 -12.54 -2.20 -24.01
N GLN A 127 -11.35 -2.29 -23.43
CA GLN A 127 -10.40 -3.36 -23.77
C GLN A 127 -10.94 -4.74 -23.39
N VAL A 128 -11.49 -4.89 -22.19
CA VAL A 128 -12.03 -6.18 -21.69
C VAL A 128 -13.16 -6.70 -22.58
N LEU A 129 -14.00 -5.81 -23.10
CA LEU A 129 -15.15 -6.16 -23.94
C LEU A 129 -14.94 -5.92 -25.43
N ASP A 130 -13.71 -5.65 -25.86
CA ASP A 130 -13.34 -5.61 -27.27
C ASP A 130 -13.69 -6.95 -27.96
N GLU A 131 -14.16 -6.89 -29.21
CA GLU A 131 -14.60 -8.06 -29.96
C GLU A 131 -13.53 -9.16 -30.01
N SER A 132 -12.25 -8.79 -30.10
CA SER A 132 -11.14 -9.74 -30.16
C SER A 132 -10.92 -10.50 -28.84
N ARG A 133 -11.38 -9.93 -27.71
CA ARG A 133 -11.15 -10.46 -26.36
C ARG A 133 -12.36 -11.15 -25.74
N ARG A 134 -13.58 -10.89 -26.23
CA ARG A 134 -14.82 -11.47 -25.68
C ARG A 134 -14.77 -12.99 -25.46
N LYS A 135 -14.05 -13.74 -26.29
CA LYS A 135 -13.91 -15.21 -26.12
C LYS A 135 -13.16 -15.62 -24.85
N GLN A 136 -12.31 -14.74 -24.33
CA GLN A 136 -11.49 -14.97 -23.14
C GLN A 136 -12.12 -14.32 -21.90
N THR A 137 -12.76 -13.15 -22.08
CA THR A 137 -13.28 -12.33 -20.98
C THR A 137 -14.76 -12.58 -20.68
N MET A 138 -15.55 -13.02 -21.65
CA MET A 138 -16.95 -13.37 -21.40
C MET A 138 -17.08 -14.80 -20.89
N ILE A 139 -17.83 -14.96 -19.80
CA ILE A 139 -18.17 -16.28 -19.23
C ILE A 139 -19.51 -16.83 -19.73
N CYS A 140 -20.23 -16.03 -20.52
CA CYS A 140 -21.51 -16.34 -21.14
C CYS A 140 -21.58 -15.72 -22.54
N SER A 141 -22.60 -16.04 -23.30
CA SER A 141 -22.87 -15.40 -24.60
C SER A 141 -24.32 -14.92 -24.63
N PRO A 142 -24.59 -13.64 -24.92
CA PRO A 142 -25.95 -13.14 -24.97
C PRO A 142 -26.72 -13.81 -26.12
N ALA A 143 -28.02 -14.04 -25.93
CA ALA A 143 -28.85 -14.57 -27.01
C ALA A 143 -28.99 -13.60 -28.20
N ASN A 144 -28.90 -12.29 -27.94
CA ASN A 144 -28.97 -11.23 -28.93
C ASN A 144 -28.12 -10.05 -28.48
N ASN A 145 -27.09 -9.70 -29.26
CA ASN A 145 -26.21 -8.57 -28.96
C ASN A 145 -26.95 -7.23 -28.93
N ALA A 146 -28.11 -7.11 -29.57
CA ALA A 146 -28.89 -5.87 -29.60
C ALA A 146 -29.91 -5.73 -28.46
N ALA A 147 -29.95 -6.67 -27.51
CA ALA A 147 -30.90 -6.67 -26.42
C ALA A 147 -30.22 -7.00 -25.09
N HIS A 148 -30.80 -6.51 -23.99
CA HIS A 148 -30.30 -6.85 -22.67
C HIS A 148 -30.58 -8.32 -22.35
N ASP A 149 -29.53 -9.05 -21.98
CA ASP A 149 -29.59 -10.41 -21.49
C ASP A 149 -29.30 -10.41 -19.97
N SER A 150 -30.37 -10.52 -19.18
CA SER A 150 -30.29 -10.39 -17.72
C SER A 150 -29.42 -11.46 -17.07
N ASP A 151 -29.48 -12.71 -17.57
CA ASP A 151 -28.76 -13.82 -16.95
C ASP A 151 -27.27 -13.68 -17.26
N CYS A 152 -26.92 -13.42 -18.52
CA CYS A 152 -25.52 -13.23 -18.90
C CYS A 152 -24.90 -11.98 -18.24
N ALA A 153 -25.66 -10.88 -18.12
CA ALA A 153 -25.18 -9.71 -17.41
C ALA A 153 -24.95 -9.97 -15.91
N ALA A 154 -25.86 -10.70 -15.25
CA ALA A 154 -25.74 -11.03 -13.85
C ALA A 154 -24.51 -11.92 -13.58
N ASP A 155 -24.28 -12.93 -14.41
CA ASP A 155 -23.11 -13.80 -14.32
C ASP A 155 -21.83 -12.99 -14.48
N PHE A 156 -21.72 -12.18 -15.53
CA PHE A 156 -20.56 -11.35 -15.82
C PHE A 156 -20.24 -10.36 -14.67
N ILE A 157 -21.26 -9.64 -14.19
CA ILE A 157 -21.11 -8.66 -13.11
C ILE A 157 -20.73 -9.34 -11.80
N THR A 158 -21.29 -10.50 -11.50
CA THR A 158 -20.96 -11.25 -10.29
C THR A 158 -19.51 -11.73 -10.33
N HIS A 159 -19.10 -12.35 -11.43
CA HIS A 159 -17.75 -12.88 -11.60
C HIS A 159 -16.67 -11.79 -11.45
N TYR A 160 -16.76 -10.71 -12.22
CA TYR A 160 -15.77 -9.64 -12.15
C TYR A 160 -15.93 -8.76 -10.91
N GLY A 161 -17.16 -8.59 -10.44
CA GLY A 161 -17.43 -7.87 -9.22
C GLY A 161 -16.77 -8.54 -8.01
N GLU A 162 -16.86 -9.86 -7.89
CA GLU A 162 -16.22 -10.61 -6.81
C GLU A 162 -14.71 -10.46 -6.80
N ALA A 163 -14.09 -10.56 -7.98
CA ALA A 163 -12.65 -10.41 -8.14
C ALA A 163 -12.17 -8.98 -7.82
N LEU A 164 -12.91 -7.96 -8.27
CA LEU A 164 -12.58 -6.54 -8.05
C LEU A 164 -12.83 -6.11 -6.59
N PHE A 165 -13.95 -6.52 -6.00
CA PHE A 165 -14.32 -6.13 -4.64
C PHE A 165 -13.69 -7.05 -3.58
N ARG A 166 -13.15 -8.19 -4.01
CA ARG A 166 -12.47 -9.19 -3.19
C ARG A 166 -13.40 -9.82 -2.14
N ARG A 167 -14.68 -9.88 -2.49
CA ARG A 167 -15.80 -10.46 -1.73
C ARG A 167 -17.04 -10.56 -2.64
N PRO A 168 -18.04 -11.37 -2.28
CA PRO A 168 -19.36 -11.32 -2.87
C PRO A 168 -19.94 -9.90 -2.90
N LEU A 169 -20.59 -9.58 -4.02
CA LEU A 169 -21.38 -8.37 -4.13
C LEU A 169 -22.61 -8.49 -3.23
N THR A 170 -22.98 -7.39 -2.60
CA THR A 170 -24.31 -7.27 -2.02
C THR A 170 -25.35 -7.22 -3.14
N GLN A 171 -26.60 -7.60 -2.83
CA GLN A 171 -27.68 -7.53 -3.81
C GLN A 171 -27.89 -6.11 -4.34
N ALA A 172 -27.69 -5.09 -3.50
CA ALA A 172 -27.78 -3.70 -3.92
C ALA A 172 -26.67 -3.30 -4.91
N GLU A 173 -25.45 -3.77 -4.68
CA GLU A 173 -24.31 -3.51 -5.59
C GLU A 173 -24.54 -4.17 -6.96
N LEU A 174 -24.99 -5.43 -6.97
CA LEU A 174 -25.33 -6.16 -8.19
C LEU A 174 -26.48 -5.47 -8.95
N ASN A 175 -27.59 -5.19 -8.28
CA ASN A 175 -28.77 -4.58 -8.90
C ASN A 175 -28.44 -3.22 -9.53
N ALA A 176 -27.62 -2.39 -8.88
CA ALA A 176 -27.22 -1.10 -9.44
C ALA A 176 -26.49 -1.26 -10.78
N ARG A 177 -25.61 -2.26 -10.89
CA ARG A 177 -24.84 -2.56 -12.12
C ARG A 177 -25.68 -3.23 -13.20
N MET A 178 -26.64 -4.08 -12.80
CA MET A 178 -27.64 -4.62 -13.72
C MET A 178 -28.44 -3.49 -14.37
N THR A 179 -28.91 -2.51 -13.58
CA THR A 179 -29.60 -1.32 -14.11
C THR A 179 -28.71 -0.50 -15.04
N THR A 180 -27.42 -0.33 -14.72
CA THR A 180 -26.45 0.33 -15.61
C THR A 180 -26.31 -0.42 -16.94
N ALA A 181 -26.15 -1.74 -16.91
CA ALA A 181 -26.02 -2.56 -18.10
C ALA A 181 -27.28 -2.52 -18.98
N GLU A 182 -28.46 -2.66 -18.37
CA GLU A 182 -29.75 -2.58 -19.07
C GLU A 182 -29.95 -1.21 -19.72
N THR A 183 -29.69 -0.13 -18.97
CA THR A 183 -29.85 1.25 -19.47
C THR A 183 -28.87 1.53 -20.61
N GLY A 184 -27.61 1.11 -20.46
CA GLY A 184 -26.59 1.24 -21.50
C GLY A 184 -27.01 0.52 -22.78
N THR A 185 -27.39 -0.76 -22.66
CA THR A 185 -27.86 -1.57 -23.79
C THR A 185 -29.05 -0.92 -24.50
N ALA A 186 -30.01 -0.38 -23.73
CA ALA A 186 -31.19 0.28 -24.29
C ALA A 186 -30.86 1.59 -25.04
N GLN A 187 -29.80 2.29 -24.64
CA GLN A 187 -29.37 3.56 -25.27
C GLN A 187 -28.51 3.34 -26.50
N THR A 188 -27.64 2.33 -26.49
CA THR A 188 -26.68 2.06 -27.56
C THR A 188 -27.21 1.06 -28.58
N GLY A 189 -28.11 0.17 -28.16
CA GLY A 189 -28.52 -0.99 -28.94
C GLY A 189 -27.44 -2.07 -29.01
N ASP A 190 -26.46 -2.06 -28.09
CA ASP A 190 -25.41 -3.08 -27.96
C ASP A 190 -25.24 -3.52 -26.49
N PHE A 191 -25.41 -4.82 -26.25
CA PHE A 191 -25.28 -5.48 -24.96
C PHE A 191 -23.89 -5.30 -24.34
N TYR A 192 -22.84 -5.39 -25.16
CA TYR A 192 -21.47 -5.27 -24.69
C TYR A 192 -21.16 -3.84 -24.27
N GLU A 193 -21.63 -2.83 -25.00
CA GLU A 193 -21.50 -1.42 -24.57
C GLU A 193 -22.24 -1.16 -23.24
N GLY A 194 -23.38 -1.83 -23.02
CA GLY A 194 -24.06 -1.83 -21.73
C GLY A 194 -23.18 -2.43 -20.61
N LEU A 195 -22.58 -3.59 -20.86
CA LEU A 195 -21.67 -4.21 -19.90
C LEU A 195 -20.39 -3.40 -19.66
N GLU A 196 -19.88 -2.67 -20.66
CA GLU A 196 -18.73 -1.78 -20.51
C GLU A 196 -19.01 -0.72 -19.45
N LEU A 197 -20.21 -0.11 -19.47
CA LEU A 197 -20.62 0.87 -18.46
C LEU A 197 -20.74 0.22 -17.06
N ALA A 198 -21.28 -0.99 -16.98
CA ALA A 198 -21.39 -1.71 -15.71
C ALA A 198 -20.01 -2.06 -15.14
N LEU A 199 -19.07 -2.51 -15.99
CA LEU A 199 -17.70 -2.82 -15.61
C LEU A 199 -16.92 -1.56 -15.19
N ALA A 200 -17.04 -0.46 -15.94
CA ALA A 200 -16.47 0.82 -15.55
C ALA A 200 -16.97 1.28 -14.17
N SER A 201 -18.25 1.01 -13.85
CA SER A 201 -18.81 1.31 -12.51
C SER A 201 -18.27 0.40 -11.39
N LEU A 202 -17.78 -0.80 -11.70
CA LEU A 202 -17.06 -1.65 -10.74
C LEU A 202 -15.64 -1.11 -10.53
N LEU A 203 -14.95 -0.78 -11.62
CA LEU A 203 -13.57 -0.27 -11.64
C LEU A 203 -13.39 1.12 -11.01
N THR A 204 -14.48 1.86 -10.80
CA THR A 204 -14.48 3.17 -10.12
C THR A 204 -15.03 3.11 -8.71
N ALA A 205 -15.49 1.94 -8.26
CA ALA A 205 -16.07 1.78 -6.95
C ALA A 205 -15.00 1.86 -5.84
N PRO A 206 -15.33 2.41 -4.66
CA PRO A 206 -14.43 2.42 -3.52
C PRO A 206 -13.91 1.04 -3.13
N ASP A 207 -14.73 -0.02 -3.22
CA ASP A 207 -14.33 -1.40 -2.88
C ASP A 207 -13.21 -1.97 -3.77
N PHE A 208 -13.03 -1.43 -4.97
CA PHE A 208 -11.90 -1.76 -5.83
C PHE A 208 -10.71 -0.82 -5.60
N LEU A 209 -10.92 0.49 -5.73
CA LEU A 209 -9.87 1.51 -5.60
C LEU A 209 -9.19 1.50 -4.22
N PHE A 210 -9.92 1.04 -3.21
CA PHE A 210 -9.45 0.89 -1.84
C PHE A 210 -9.63 -0.55 -1.35
N ARG A 211 -8.65 -1.02 -0.58
CA ARG A 211 -8.79 -2.18 0.29
C ARG A 211 -9.58 -1.77 1.53
N MET A 212 -10.86 -2.08 1.50
CA MET A 212 -11.80 -1.84 2.59
C MET A 212 -11.67 -2.96 3.63
N GLU A 213 -11.09 -2.67 4.79
CA GLU A 213 -10.94 -3.66 5.85
C GLU A 213 -12.16 -3.66 6.76
N ARG A 214 -12.77 -4.83 6.87
CA ARG A 214 -14.00 -5.04 7.61
C ARG A 214 -13.75 -5.91 8.83
N ALA A 215 -14.32 -5.50 9.94
CA ALA A 215 -14.33 -6.25 11.17
C ALA A 215 -15.76 -6.60 11.55
N GLU A 216 -15.93 -7.76 12.16
CA GLU A 216 -17.18 -8.27 12.70
C GLU A 216 -16.98 -8.67 14.17
N ALA A 217 -18.07 -8.80 14.93
CA ALA A 217 -18.00 -9.31 16.30
C ALA A 217 -17.45 -10.74 16.29
N ASP A 218 -16.51 -11.05 17.19
CA ASP A 218 -15.99 -12.41 17.34
C ASP A 218 -17.07 -13.33 17.93
N PRO A 219 -17.52 -14.39 17.23
CA PRO A 219 -18.52 -15.31 17.75
C PRO A 219 -18.09 -16.00 19.06
N GLN A 220 -16.78 -16.14 19.30
CA GLN A 220 -16.25 -16.75 20.52
C GLN A 220 -16.07 -15.74 21.66
N ASN A 221 -15.95 -14.45 21.33
CA ASN A 221 -15.75 -13.36 22.28
C ASN A 221 -16.55 -12.12 21.81
N PRO A 222 -17.86 -12.03 22.09
CA PRO A 222 -18.72 -10.98 21.54
C PRO A 222 -18.29 -9.54 21.86
N ASP A 223 -17.50 -9.33 22.91
CA ASP A 223 -16.91 -8.02 23.28
C ASP A 223 -15.65 -7.66 22.47
N GLN A 224 -15.22 -8.54 21.57
CA GLN A 224 -14.04 -8.37 20.71
C GLN A 224 -14.43 -8.33 19.24
N TRP A 225 -13.62 -7.63 18.46
CA TRP A 225 -13.74 -7.56 17.00
C TRP A 225 -12.68 -8.43 16.35
N ARG A 226 -13.05 -9.12 15.29
CA ARG A 226 -12.12 -9.85 14.41
C ARG A 226 -12.28 -9.35 12.98
N LEU A 227 -11.21 -9.44 12.19
CA LEU A 227 -11.32 -9.25 10.75
C LEU A 227 -12.13 -10.39 10.15
N ASP A 228 -13.03 -10.04 9.23
CA ASP A 228 -13.79 -11.02 8.46
C ASP A 228 -12.87 -11.82 7.52
N ALA A 229 -13.40 -12.92 6.98
CA ALA A 229 -12.61 -13.86 6.20
C ALA A 229 -12.08 -13.24 4.90
N TYR A 230 -12.87 -12.40 4.21
CA TYR A 230 -12.47 -11.73 2.97
C TYR A 230 -11.41 -10.65 3.17
N THR A 231 -11.47 -9.94 4.30
CA THR A 231 -10.44 -8.99 4.72
C THR A 231 -9.13 -9.72 5.01
N ARG A 232 -9.19 -10.90 5.63
CA ARG A 232 -8.00 -11.77 5.83
C ARG A 232 -7.42 -12.23 4.49
N ALA A 233 -8.25 -12.71 3.57
CA ALA A 233 -7.82 -13.09 2.22
C ALA A 233 -7.12 -11.93 1.51
N SER A 234 -7.75 -10.75 1.51
CA SER A 234 -7.17 -9.54 0.91
C SER A 234 -5.84 -9.16 1.57
N ARG A 235 -5.76 -9.17 2.92
CA ARG A 235 -4.51 -8.87 3.63
C ARG A 235 -3.38 -9.83 3.25
N LEU A 236 -3.69 -11.13 3.19
CA LEU A 236 -2.71 -12.15 2.81
C LEU A 236 -2.23 -11.95 1.37
N SER A 237 -3.15 -11.81 0.42
CA SER A 237 -2.76 -11.67 -0.99
C SER A 237 -1.92 -10.42 -1.26
N PHE A 238 -2.31 -9.27 -0.70
CA PHE A 238 -1.52 -8.05 -0.86
C PHE A 238 -0.20 -8.05 -0.11
N LEU A 239 -0.06 -8.85 0.96
CA LEU A 239 1.21 -9.02 1.66
C LEU A 239 2.16 -9.94 0.89
N PHE A 240 1.66 -11.10 0.44
CA PHE A 240 2.50 -12.13 -0.16
C PHE A 240 2.71 -11.92 -1.65
N TRP A 241 1.72 -11.41 -2.38
CA TRP A 241 1.74 -11.32 -3.85
C TRP A 241 1.57 -9.90 -4.39
N ASN A 242 1.38 -8.89 -3.52
CA ASN A 242 1.16 -7.49 -3.89
C ASN A 242 -0.05 -7.24 -4.83
N THR A 243 -1.08 -8.09 -4.76
CA THR A 243 -2.22 -8.04 -5.69
C THR A 243 -3.47 -8.73 -5.10
N THR A 244 -4.56 -8.73 -5.87
CA THR A 244 -5.88 -9.29 -5.48
C THR A 244 -5.81 -10.79 -5.14
N PRO A 245 -6.59 -11.27 -4.15
CA PRO A 245 -6.68 -12.70 -3.85
C PRO A 245 -7.14 -13.51 -5.06
N ASP A 246 -6.57 -14.70 -5.22
CA ASP A 246 -7.02 -15.65 -6.21
C ASP A 246 -8.31 -16.38 -5.79
N VAL A 247 -8.88 -17.14 -6.73
CA VAL A 247 -10.13 -17.88 -6.53
C VAL A 247 -10.05 -18.87 -5.37
N GLU A 248 -8.89 -19.50 -5.14
CA GLU A 248 -8.70 -20.44 -4.03
C GLU A 248 -8.72 -19.72 -2.68
N LEU A 249 -8.07 -18.56 -2.58
CA LEU A 249 -8.05 -17.78 -1.34
C LEU A 249 -9.42 -17.15 -1.04
N LEU A 250 -10.17 -16.73 -2.07
CA LEU A 250 -11.56 -16.28 -1.92
C LEU A 250 -12.49 -17.43 -1.48
N ALA A 251 -12.34 -18.63 -2.03
CA ALA A 251 -13.11 -19.80 -1.59
C ALA A 251 -12.78 -20.21 -0.14
N ALA A 252 -11.52 -20.10 0.28
CA ALA A 252 -11.11 -20.30 1.67
C ALA A 252 -11.69 -19.22 2.61
N ALA A 253 -11.93 -18.01 2.10
CA ALA A 253 -12.66 -16.98 2.83
C ALA A 253 -14.14 -17.31 2.96
N GLU A 254 -14.79 -17.67 1.86
CA GLU A 254 -16.21 -18.00 1.78
C GLU A 254 -16.59 -19.15 2.72
N SER A 255 -15.80 -20.22 2.71
CA SER A 255 -15.99 -21.40 3.58
C SER A 255 -15.66 -21.13 5.05
N GLY A 256 -15.07 -19.98 5.39
CA GLY A 256 -14.63 -19.63 6.73
C GLY A 256 -13.33 -20.32 7.17
N GLU A 257 -12.63 -21.04 6.28
CA GLU A 257 -11.37 -21.70 6.59
C GLU A 257 -10.29 -20.73 7.09
N LEU A 258 -10.24 -19.51 6.55
CA LEU A 258 -9.33 -18.43 6.96
C LEU A 258 -9.56 -17.92 8.40
N LEU A 259 -10.70 -18.28 8.99
CA LEU A 259 -11.02 -17.97 10.39
C LEU A 259 -10.52 -19.06 11.35
N THR A 260 -10.03 -20.18 10.82
CA THR A 260 -9.41 -21.26 11.58
C THR A 260 -7.88 -21.16 11.53
N GLU A 261 -7.20 -21.56 12.61
CA GLU A 261 -5.74 -21.58 12.64
C GLU A 261 -5.15 -22.48 11.54
N ARG A 262 -5.76 -23.66 11.34
CA ARG A 262 -5.31 -24.63 10.34
C ARG A 262 -5.48 -24.12 8.91
N GLY A 263 -6.65 -23.57 8.57
CA GLY A 263 -6.93 -23.04 7.23
C GLY A 263 -6.09 -21.81 6.92
N LEU A 264 -5.93 -20.90 7.89
CA LEU A 264 -5.02 -19.76 7.78
C LEU A 264 -3.58 -20.22 7.52
N LYS A 265 -3.08 -21.19 8.30
CA LYS A 265 -1.73 -21.73 8.11
C LYS A 265 -1.56 -22.37 6.72
N ALA A 266 -2.54 -23.15 6.26
CA ALA A 266 -2.49 -23.78 4.95
C ALA A 266 -2.39 -22.74 3.82
N GLN A 267 -3.18 -21.64 3.92
CA GLN A 267 -3.10 -20.56 2.93
C GLN A 267 -1.80 -19.77 3.03
N ILE A 268 -1.25 -19.52 4.22
CA ILE A 268 0.08 -18.90 4.36
C ILE A 268 1.15 -19.75 3.69
N ASP A 269 1.18 -21.06 3.97
CA ASP A 269 2.17 -21.98 3.39
C ASP A 269 2.04 -22.04 1.85
N ARG A 270 0.81 -21.99 1.32
CA ARG A 270 0.53 -21.93 -0.13
C ARG A 270 1.04 -20.65 -0.77
N LEU A 271 0.69 -19.50 -0.18
CA LEU A 271 1.05 -18.18 -0.72
C LEU A 271 2.57 -17.96 -0.70
N SER A 272 3.25 -18.39 0.37
CA SER A 272 4.71 -18.27 0.51
C SER A 272 5.49 -19.19 -0.42
N SER A 273 4.93 -20.36 -0.77
CA SER A 273 5.57 -21.33 -1.69
C SER A 273 5.31 -21.01 -3.16
N SER A 274 4.47 -20.01 -3.46
CA SER A 274 4.14 -19.61 -4.82
C SER A 274 5.26 -18.75 -5.41
N PRO A 275 5.59 -18.87 -6.71
CA PRO A 275 6.54 -17.97 -7.38
C PRO A 275 6.19 -16.50 -7.26
N ARG A 276 4.90 -16.18 -7.05
CA ARG A 276 4.40 -14.81 -6.86
C ARG A 276 4.92 -14.15 -5.56
N ILE A 277 5.53 -14.92 -4.65
CA ILE A 277 6.16 -14.38 -3.45
C ILE A 277 7.30 -13.41 -3.76
N GLU A 278 7.97 -13.60 -4.89
CA GLU A 278 9.02 -12.70 -5.37
C GLU A 278 8.46 -11.27 -5.55
N THR A 279 7.26 -11.14 -6.10
CA THR A 279 6.58 -9.86 -6.30
C THR A 279 6.25 -9.19 -4.97
N GLY A 280 5.69 -9.94 -4.01
CA GLY A 280 5.36 -9.39 -2.68
C GLY A 280 6.59 -8.95 -1.89
N ILE A 281 7.64 -9.77 -1.90
CA ILE A 281 8.91 -9.44 -1.23
C ILE A 281 9.59 -8.24 -1.90
N THR A 282 9.59 -8.18 -3.23
CA THR A 282 10.11 -7.03 -3.98
C THR A 282 9.38 -5.74 -3.61
N ALA A 283 8.05 -5.76 -3.58
CA ALA A 283 7.24 -4.60 -3.19
C ALA A 283 7.51 -4.18 -1.73
N PHE A 284 7.53 -5.14 -0.80
CA PHE A 284 7.82 -4.87 0.60
C PHE A 284 9.21 -4.25 0.80
N LEU A 285 10.25 -4.84 0.21
CA LEU A 285 11.62 -4.36 0.38
C LEU A 285 11.85 -3.02 -0.33
N THR A 286 11.21 -2.81 -1.49
CA THR A 286 11.27 -1.52 -2.20
C THR A 286 10.63 -0.41 -1.36
N ASP A 287 9.47 -0.66 -0.75
CA ASP A 287 8.82 0.31 0.13
C ASP A 287 9.65 0.54 1.41
N MET A 288 9.98 -0.54 2.12
CA MET A 288 10.66 -0.50 3.42
C MET A 288 12.05 0.13 3.33
N MET A 289 12.86 -0.28 2.35
CA MET A 289 14.21 0.27 2.15
C MET A 289 14.23 1.53 1.28
N GLN A 290 13.05 2.03 0.86
CA GLN A 290 12.91 3.24 0.05
C GLN A 290 13.69 3.19 -1.28
N ILE A 291 13.65 2.06 -1.99
CA ILE A 291 14.40 1.81 -3.25
C ILE A 291 13.70 2.44 -4.49
N ASP A 292 12.76 3.35 -4.27
CA ASP A 292 11.98 4.09 -5.28
C ASP A 292 12.58 5.46 -5.63
N GLY A 293 13.59 5.94 -4.90
CA GLY A 293 14.19 7.26 -5.10
C GLY A 293 15.09 7.42 -6.34
N PHE A 294 15.11 6.45 -7.26
CA PHE A 294 16.07 6.40 -8.37
C PHE A 294 15.63 7.20 -9.59
N ASP A 295 14.33 7.35 -9.82
CA ASP A 295 13.77 7.99 -11.03
C ASP A 295 14.12 9.48 -11.14
N SER A 296 14.41 10.13 -10.01
CA SER A 296 14.77 11.55 -9.93
C SER A 296 16.20 11.78 -9.42
N MET A 297 17.01 10.71 -9.31
CA MET A 297 18.36 10.82 -8.78
C MET A 297 19.30 11.46 -9.80
N VAL A 298 19.89 12.59 -9.43
CA VAL A 298 20.85 13.32 -10.27
C VAL A 298 22.21 13.39 -9.57
N LYS A 299 23.27 13.14 -10.33
CA LYS A 299 24.67 13.36 -9.94
C LYS A 299 25.34 14.34 -10.90
N ASP A 300 26.27 15.13 -10.38
CA ASP A 300 27.06 16.04 -11.22
C ASP A 300 27.93 15.23 -12.17
N ALA A 301 27.65 15.32 -13.47
CA ALA A 301 28.35 14.54 -14.50
C ALA A 301 29.82 14.95 -14.69
N SER A 302 30.22 16.15 -14.24
CA SER A 302 31.62 16.56 -14.26
C SER A 302 32.43 15.85 -13.17
N ILE A 303 31.79 15.54 -12.03
CA ILE A 303 32.41 14.86 -10.88
C ILE A 303 32.26 13.34 -11.02
N TYR A 304 31.08 12.87 -11.45
CA TYR A 304 30.71 11.45 -11.57
C TYR A 304 30.35 11.10 -13.03
N PRO A 305 31.29 11.15 -13.99
CA PRO A 305 31.00 11.02 -15.42
C PRO A 305 30.45 9.64 -15.83
N LYS A 306 30.59 8.63 -14.97
CA LYS A 306 30.03 7.29 -15.19
C LYS A 306 28.59 7.15 -14.68
N PHE A 307 28.11 8.07 -13.86
CA PHE A 307 26.75 8.01 -13.31
C PHE A 307 25.76 8.66 -14.28
N ASN A 308 24.82 7.87 -14.77
CA ASN A 308 23.72 8.29 -15.64
C ASN A 308 22.47 7.49 -15.27
N GLN A 309 21.34 7.73 -15.97
CA GLN A 309 20.09 7.03 -15.66
C GLN A 309 20.23 5.50 -15.75
N LEU A 310 20.98 4.97 -16.72
CA LEU A 310 21.21 3.52 -16.82
C LEU A 310 21.91 2.95 -15.59
N VAL A 311 22.84 3.70 -14.98
CA VAL A 311 23.47 3.30 -13.71
C VAL A 311 22.49 3.38 -12.55
N ALA A 312 21.65 4.41 -12.49
CA ALA A 312 20.62 4.52 -11.45
C ALA A 312 19.63 3.35 -11.51
N ASP A 313 19.11 3.06 -12.71
CA ASP A 313 18.19 1.95 -12.96
C ASP A 313 18.85 0.60 -12.62
N SER A 314 20.11 0.42 -13.03
CA SER A 314 20.88 -0.78 -12.70
C SER A 314 21.15 -0.90 -11.20
N ALA A 315 21.45 0.19 -10.51
CA ALA A 315 21.70 0.16 -9.08
C ALA A 315 20.44 -0.22 -8.29
N ARG A 316 19.28 0.31 -8.68
CA ARG A 316 17.97 -0.09 -8.16
C ARG A 316 17.75 -1.60 -8.36
N GLU A 317 17.94 -2.06 -9.60
CA GLU A 317 17.72 -3.47 -9.97
C GLU A 317 18.71 -4.42 -9.26
N GLN A 318 19.97 -4.02 -9.09
CA GLN A 318 20.97 -4.77 -8.34
C GLN A 318 20.51 -5.03 -6.90
N MET A 319 19.99 -4.00 -6.22
CA MET A 319 19.52 -4.13 -4.85
C MET A 319 18.38 -5.13 -4.76
N VAL A 320 17.35 -4.98 -5.62
CA VAL A 320 16.20 -5.88 -5.66
C VAL A 320 16.62 -7.31 -5.99
N ARG A 321 17.40 -7.53 -7.06
CA ARG A 321 17.89 -8.86 -7.44
C ARG A 321 18.70 -9.53 -6.35
N THR A 322 19.59 -8.79 -5.69
CA THR A 322 20.41 -9.33 -4.60
C THR A 322 19.54 -9.78 -3.43
N LEU A 323 18.52 -8.98 -3.07
CA LEU A 323 17.62 -9.30 -1.97
C LEU A 323 16.71 -10.49 -2.30
N VAL A 324 16.12 -10.52 -3.49
CA VAL A 324 15.27 -11.63 -3.96
C VAL A 324 16.07 -12.93 -4.05
N ASP A 325 17.25 -12.90 -4.66
CA ASP A 325 18.10 -14.08 -4.76
C ASP A 325 18.49 -14.62 -3.38
N LEU A 326 18.88 -13.74 -2.46
CA LEU A 326 19.29 -14.14 -1.10
C LEU A 326 18.12 -14.73 -0.30
N LEU A 327 16.96 -14.04 -0.29
CA LEU A 327 15.85 -14.38 0.60
C LEU A 327 14.86 -15.39 0.02
N VAL A 328 14.66 -15.37 -1.30
CA VAL A 328 13.64 -16.16 -1.99
C VAL A 328 14.25 -17.34 -2.73
N VAL A 329 15.26 -17.08 -3.56
CA VAL A 329 15.83 -18.15 -4.42
C VAL A 329 16.73 -19.09 -3.60
N ARG A 330 17.59 -18.52 -2.76
CA ARG A 330 18.55 -19.27 -1.94
C ARG A 330 18.10 -19.51 -0.51
N GLU A 331 16.99 -18.91 -0.09
CA GLU A 331 16.41 -19.01 1.27
C GLU A 331 17.47 -18.86 2.38
N ARG A 332 18.38 -17.89 2.21
CA ARG A 332 19.49 -17.63 3.16
C ARG A 332 19.00 -16.87 4.38
N ASP A 333 19.86 -16.83 5.39
CA ASP A 333 19.61 -16.03 6.58
C ASP A 333 19.53 -14.54 6.23
N TYR A 334 18.44 -13.88 6.62
CA TYR A 334 18.23 -12.46 6.29
C TYR A 334 19.33 -11.53 6.83
N ARG A 335 20.09 -11.95 7.86
CA ARG A 335 21.24 -11.18 8.37
C ARG A 335 22.34 -11.03 7.32
N GLU A 336 22.39 -11.93 6.35
CA GLU A 336 23.33 -11.86 5.23
C GLU A 336 23.06 -10.69 4.28
N ILE A 337 21.89 -10.04 4.36
CA ILE A 337 21.63 -8.74 3.71
C ILE A 337 22.73 -7.72 4.06
N PHE A 338 23.31 -7.81 5.26
CA PHE A 338 24.32 -6.87 5.75
C PHE A 338 25.76 -7.38 5.63
N THR A 339 25.95 -8.69 5.44
CA THR A 339 27.29 -9.31 5.49
C THR A 339 27.71 -10.03 4.22
N SER A 340 26.80 -10.22 3.26
CA SER A 340 27.10 -10.94 2.01
C SER A 340 27.96 -10.10 1.07
N ASN A 341 28.99 -10.72 0.49
CA ASN A 341 29.75 -10.15 -0.62
C ASN A 341 29.15 -10.48 -1.99
N ASP A 342 28.10 -11.32 -2.03
CA ASP A 342 27.41 -11.70 -3.25
C ASP A 342 26.44 -10.60 -3.69
N THR A 343 26.41 -10.34 -5.00
CA THR A 343 25.48 -9.43 -5.65
C THR A 343 25.25 -9.85 -7.10
N PHE A 344 24.52 -9.03 -7.86
CA PHE A 344 24.42 -9.10 -9.31
C PHE A 344 25.03 -7.86 -9.94
N LEU A 345 25.71 -8.04 -11.06
CA LEU A 345 26.24 -6.95 -11.85
C LEU A 345 25.72 -7.03 -13.28
N ASN A 346 25.71 -5.87 -13.92
CA ASN A 346 25.62 -5.72 -15.36
C ASN A 346 26.76 -4.79 -15.84
N ARG A 347 26.83 -4.53 -17.15
CA ARG A 347 27.90 -3.69 -17.73
C ARG A 347 27.96 -2.27 -17.13
N PRO A 348 26.84 -1.53 -16.99
CA PRO A 348 26.84 -0.23 -16.30
C PRO A 348 27.47 -0.26 -14.91
N LEU A 349 27.05 -1.21 -14.05
CA LEU A 349 27.56 -1.30 -12.69
C LEU A 349 29.01 -1.77 -12.63
N ALA A 350 29.42 -2.71 -13.48
CA ALA A 350 30.80 -3.15 -13.55
C ALA A 350 31.76 -1.99 -13.86
N ALA A 351 31.35 -1.03 -14.70
CA ALA A 351 32.12 0.18 -14.98
C ALA A 351 32.26 1.11 -13.75
N VAL A 352 31.23 1.19 -12.90
CA VAL A 352 31.23 1.95 -11.65
C VAL A 352 32.10 1.27 -10.59
N TYR A 353 31.92 -0.04 -10.41
CA TYR A 353 32.71 -0.85 -9.48
C TYR A 353 34.16 -1.09 -9.94
N GLN A 354 34.47 -0.81 -11.21
CA GLN A 354 35.78 -1.03 -11.83
C GLN A 354 36.22 -2.50 -11.81
N VAL A 355 35.26 -3.40 -12.05
CA VAL A 355 35.49 -4.84 -12.11
C VAL A 355 35.24 -5.35 -13.54
N PRO A 356 35.92 -6.42 -13.98
CA PRO A 356 35.65 -7.01 -15.29
C PRO A 356 34.25 -7.62 -15.33
N PHE A 357 33.55 -7.44 -16.45
CA PHE A 357 32.27 -8.11 -16.74
C PHE A 357 32.42 -8.96 -18.00
N THR A 358 32.57 -10.27 -17.81
CA THR A 358 32.84 -11.23 -18.90
C THR A 358 31.61 -12.01 -19.35
N SER A 359 30.45 -11.79 -18.70
CA SER A 359 29.20 -12.46 -19.06
C SER A 359 28.69 -11.98 -20.42
N THR A 360 28.09 -12.92 -21.15
CA THR A 360 27.28 -12.64 -22.34
C THR A 360 25.87 -12.20 -21.98
N GLU A 361 25.40 -12.55 -20.78
CA GLU A 361 24.10 -12.16 -20.25
C GLU A 361 24.08 -10.70 -19.82
N GLU A 362 22.89 -10.12 -19.76
CA GLU A 362 22.70 -8.75 -19.27
C GLU A 362 23.11 -8.63 -17.79
N TRP A 363 22.69 -9.60 -16.97
CA TRP A 363 22.98 -9.70 -15.55
C TRP A 363 23.78 -10.96 -15.24
N ALA A 364 24.72 -10.86 -14.31
CA ALA A 364 25.46 -12.02 -13.82
C ALA A 364 25.70 -11.92 -12.31
N PRO A 365 25.67 -13.06 -11.58
CA PRO A 365 26.09 -13.09 -10.19
C PRO A 365 27.57 -12.71 -10.09
N TYR A 366 27.91 -12.01 -9.01
CA TYR A 366 29.26 -11.56 -8.73
C TYR A 366 29.52 -11.56 -7.23
N THR A 367 30.66 -12.08 -6.81
CA THR A 367 31.11 -12.06 -5.42
C THR A 367 32.29 -11.10 -5.30
N PHE A 368 32.16 -10.06 -4.49
CA PHE A 368 33.30 -9.19 -4.18
C PHE A 368 34.35 -9.95 -3.36
N PRO A 369 35.65 -9.82 -3.68
CA PRO A 369 36.69 -10.35 -2.81
C PRO A 369 36.72 -9.57 -1.49
N ASP A 370 37.14 -10.20 -0.39
CA ASP A 370 37.23 -9.54 0.93
C ASP A 370 38.08 -8.26 0.89
N SER A 371 39.11 -8.24 0.03
CA SER A 371 39.98 -7.07 -0.19
C SER A 371 39.26 -5.86 -0.82
N ALA A 372 38.05 -6.04 -1.35
CA ALA A 372 37.25 -4.95 -1.87
C ALA A 372 36.49 -4.20 -0.76
N GLU A 373 36.38 -4.78 0.45
CA GLU A 373 35.65 -4.20 1.59
C GLU A 373 34.19 -3.83 1.24
N ARG A 374 33.57 -4.62 0.36
CA ARG A 374 32.17 -4.46 -0.08
C ARG A 374 31.33 -5.61 0.43
N SER A 375 30.61 -5.35 1.50
CA SER A 375 29.73 -6.30 2.18
C SER A 375 28.36 -5.70 2.39
N GLY A 376 27.33 -6.47 2.04
CA GLY A 376 25.94 -6.16 2.29
C GLY A 376 25.37 -4.99 1.50
N ILE A 377 24.08 -4.74 1.73
CA ILE A 377 23.27 -3.77 1.01
C ILE A 377 23.79 -2.33 1.16
N PHE A 378 24.41 -2.00 2.29
CA PHE A 378 24.95 -0.65 2.55
C PHE A 378 26.16 -0.29 1.70
N SER A 379 26.88 -1.30 1.17
CA SER A 379 28.04 -1.10 0.30
C SER A 379 27.70 -1.03 -1.20
N GLN A 380 26.42 -1.23 -1.55
CA GLN A 380 25.97 -1.23 -2.92
C GLN A 380 25.82 0.19 -3.47
N VAL A 381 26.03 0.36 -4.77
CA VAL A 381 25.96 1.67 -5.44
C VAL A 381 24.62 2.33 -5.15
N GLY A 382 23.51 1.57 -5.13
CA GLY A 382 22.19 2.12 -4.91
C GLY A 382 22.03 2.83 -3.57
N PHE A 383 22.37 2.16 -2.46
CA PHE A 383 22.33 2.79 -1.13
C PHE A 383 23.30 3.98 -1.03
N LEU A 384 24.52 3.82 -1.54
CA LEU A 384 25.56 4.84 -1.46
C LEU A 384 25.23 6.09 -2.29
N SER A 385 24.62 5.93 -3.47
CA SER A 385 24.28 7.04 -4.35
C SER A 385 22.99 7.74 -3.94
N GLN A 386 21.98 6.99 -3.49
CA GLN A 386 20.70 7.56 -3.08
C GLN A 386 20.83 8.49 -1.87
N TYR A 387 21.69 8.12 -0.92
CA TYR A 387 21.88 8.86 0.32
C TYR A 387 23.13 9.76 0.28
N ALA A 388 23.32 10.44 -0.85
CA ALA A 388 24.41 11.38 -1.09
C ALA A 388 23.91 12.59 -1.90
N HIS A 389 24.62 13.72 -1.82
CA HIS A 389 24.31 14.90 -2.62
C HIS A 389 24.65 14.67 -4.11
N PRO A 390 24.16 15.52 -5.03
CA PRO A 390 24.51 15.44 -6.44
C PRO A 390 26.01 15.59 -6.71
N GLY A 391 26.68 16.51 -6.00
CA GLY A 391 28.09 16.83 -6.18
C GLY A 391 29.05 16.20 -5.16
N SER A 392 28.55 15.55 -4.10
CA SER A 392 29.39 15.08 -3.00
C SER A 392 28.79 13.88 -2.27
N SER A 393 29.66 13.03 -1.70
CA SER A 393 29.24 11.98 -0.75
C SER A 393 28.74 12.59 0.56
N SER A 394 27.85 11.89 1.26
CA SER A 394 27.32 12.31 2.56
C SER A 394 27.32 11.15 3.56
N PRO A 395 28.31 11.07 4.46
CA PRO A 395 28.27 10.15 5.60
C PRO A 395 27.04 10.41 6.48
N THR A 396 26.73 11.67 6.77
CA THR A 396 25.60 12.05 7.62
C THR A 396 24.27 11.51 7.11
N ILE A 397 23.93 11.71 5.83
CA ILE A 397 22.64 11.22 5.28
C ILE A 397 22.58 9.68 5.32
N ARG A 398 23.68 8.98 4.99
CA ARG A 398 23.74 7.51 5.08
C ARG A 398 23.52 7.00 6.49
N GLY A 399 24.12 7.65 7.49
CA GLY A 399 23.91 7.31 8.89
C GLY A 399 22.48 7.56 9.35
N ILE A 400 21.90 8.71 9.00
CA ILE A 400 20.48 9.02 9.28
C ILE A 400 19.60 7.91 8.72
N LYS A 401 19.81 7.51 7.46
CA LYS A 401 18.98 6.51 6.79
C LYS A 401 19.18 5.11 7.32
N LEU A 402 20.38 4.78 7.81
CA LEU A 402 20.60 3.55 8.57
C LEU A 402 19.73 3.53 9.84
N HIS A 403 19.72 4.62 10.63
CA HIS A 403 18.90 4.71 11.84
C HIS A 403 17.40 4.66 11.51
N GLU A 404 16.94 5.45 10.55
CA GLU A 404 15.51 5.57 10.25
C GLU A 404 14.94 4.30 9.63
N ILE A 405 15.62 3.72 8.63
CA ILE A 405 15.10 2.59 7.86
C ILE A 405 15.30 1.27 8.62
N PHE A 406 16.47 1.06 9.21
CA PHE A 406 16.86 -0.27 9.72
C PHE A 406 16.77 -0.39 11.25
N LEU A 407 16.84 0.72 11.98
CA LEU A 407 16.76 0.72 13.44
C LEU A 407 15.44 1.31 13.97
N CYS A 408 14.57 1.78 13.07
CA CYS A 408 13.31 2.48 13.41
C CYS A 408 13.53 3.64 14.39
N GLU A 409 14.66 4.31 14.24
CA GLU A 409 15.17 5.31 15.14
C GLU A 409 15.02 6.70 14.51
N HIS A 410 14.10 7.52 15.03
CA HIS A 410 13.91 8.87 14.52
C HIS A 410 15.15 9.73 14.78
N THR A 411 15.60 10.43 13.73
CA THR A 411 16.61 11.48 13.82
C THR A 411 15.91 12.83 14.01
N PRO A 412 16.23 13.59 15.07
CA PRO A 412 15.62 14.90 15.27
C PRO A 412 16.04 15.88 14.17
N GLU A 413 15.11 16.78 13.81
CA GLU A 413 15.42 17.92 12.93
C GLU A 413 16.47 18.83 13.59
N PRO A 414 17.37 19.44 12.80
CA PRO A 414 18.31 20.42 13.34
C PRO A 414 17.55 21.61 13.97
N PRO A 415 18.07 22.20 15.07
CA PRO A 415 17.49 23.42 15.63
C PRO A 415 17.40 24.54 14.58
N ALA A 416 16.33 25.33 14.63
CA ALA A 416 16.11 26.41 13.65
C ALA A 416 17.14 27.55 13.73
N ASP A 417 17.90 27.61 14.83
CA ASP A 417 18.90 28.63 15.16
C ASP A 417 20.35 28.12 15.06
N VAL A 418 20.59 26.99 14.38
CA VAL A 418 21.96 26.51 14.11
C VAL A 418 22.71 27.52 13.24
N ASP A 419 23.87 27.96 13.74
CA ASP A 419 24.80 28.82 13.00
C ASP A 419 25.74 27.99 12.11
N PHE A 420 25.40 27.89 10.82
CA PHE A 420 26.20 27.16 9.83
C PHE A 420 27.54 27.84 9.51
N SER A 421 27.68 29.15 9.76
CA SER A 421 28.94 29.87 9.47
C SER A 421 30.12 29.37 10.30
N ALA A 422 29.84 28.79 11.47
CA ALA A 422 30.83 28.22 12.37
C ALA A 422 31.53 26.97 11.81
N VAL A 423 30.99 26.36 10.73
CA VAL A 423 31.52 25.14 10.10
C VAL A 423 31.67 25.24 8.58
N GLU A 424 31.14 26.30 7.93
CA GLU A 424 31.29 26.55 6.48
C GLU A 424 32.75 26.80 6.06
N ASP A 425 33.54 27.49 6.90
CA ASP A 425 34.94 27.85 6.63
C ASP A 425 35.95 26.83 7.21
N SER A 426 35.57 25.56 7.37
CA SER A 426 36.52 24.54 7.82
C SER A 426 37.64 24.36 6.79
N ASN A 427 38.89 24.55 7.24
CA ASN A 427 40.10 24.26 6.45
C ASN A 427 40.37 22.74 6.32
N ALA A 428 39.47 21.89 6.82
CA ALA A 428 39.61 20.44 6.77
C ALA A 428 39.61 19.93 5.33
N ALA A 429 40.66 19.17 5.00
CA ALA A 429 40.89 18.65 3.66
C ALA A 429 39.92 17.52 3.32
N THR A 430 39.51 16.72 4.31
CA THR A 430 38.68 15.54 4.12
C THR A 430 37.26 15.71 4.69
N SER A 431 36.30 14.97 4.14
CA SER A 431 34.94 14.92 4.71
C SER A 431 34.93 14.41 6.15
N ARG A 432 35.85 13.50 6.51
CA ARG A 432 35.97 13.00 7.89
C ARG A 432 36.39 14.11 8.86
N GLU A 433 37.41 14.88 8.52
CA GLU A 433 37.87 16.00 9.35
C GLU A 433 36.77 17.05 9.52
N ARG A 434 36.06 17.40 8.44
CA ARG A 434 34.90 18.31 8.53
C ARG A 434 33.84 17.81 9.50
N LEU A 435 33.48 16.53 9.45
CA LEU A 435 32.47 15.97 10.37
C LEU A 435 32.96 15.91 11.83
N LEU A 436 34.26 15.70 12.06
CA LEU A 436 34.84 15.82 13.40
C LEU A 436 34.75 17.26 13.96
N ASP A 437 34.88 18.27 13.10
CA ASP A 437 34.62 19.67 13.51
C ASP A 437 33.14 19.85 13.89
N HIS A 438 32.20 19.29 13.11
CA HIS A 438 30.76 19.35 13.42
C HIS A 438 30.43 18.65 14.75
N MET A 439 31.05 17.50 15.03
CA MET A 439 30.91 16.80 16.31
C MET A 439 31.51 17.56 17.51
N SER A 440 32.39 18.54 17.26
CA SER A 440 32.99 19.38 18.30
C SER A 440 32.22 20.69 18.51
N ASN A 441 31.32 21.06 17.58
CA ASN A 441 30.49 22.25 17.66
C ASN A 441 29.21 21.97 18.50
N PRO A 442 28.91 22.74 19.56
CA PRO A 442 27.75 22.52 20.43
C PRO A 442 26.39 22.49 19.71
N GLY A 443 26.23 23.24 18.62
CA GLY A 443 24.98 23.27 17.85
C GLY A 443 24.82 22.10 16.88
N CYS A 444 25.92 21.49 16.43
CA CYS A 444 25.90 20.43 15.42
C CYS A 444 26.01 19.02 16.03
N VAL A 445 26.67 18.89 17.18
CA VAL A 445 26.96 17.58 17.82
C VAL A 445 25.71 16.74 18.10
N VAL A 446 24.57 17.38 18.37
CA VAL A 446 23.29 16.72 18.70
C VAL A 446 22.87 15.72 17.61
N CYS A 447 23.05 16.05 16.34
CA CYS A 447 22.69 15.17 15.22
C CYS A 447 23.90 14.39 14.67
N HIS A 448 25.05 15.06 14.60
CA HIS A 448 26.26 14.53 13.98
C HIS A 448 26.93 13.42 14.80
N GLN A 449 26.89 13.48 16.14
CA GLN A 449 27.51 12.44 16.99
C GLN A 449 26.88 11.07 16.80
N ARG A 450 25.58 11.03 16.46
CA ARG A 450 24.83 9.80 16.24
C ARG A 450 24.99 9.28 14.81
N SER A 451 24.80 10.16 13.82
CA SER A 451 24.65 9.76 12.43
C SER A 451 25.99 9.62 11.69
N ASP A 452 26.98 10.45 12.01
CA ASP A 452 28.23 10.44 11.24
C ASP A 452 29.07 9.18 11.43
N PRO A 453 29.22 8.60 12.65
CA PRO A 453 30.04 7.40 12.82
C PRO A 453 29.62 6.20 11.96
N PRO A 454 28.34 5.75 11.94
CA PRO A 454 27.94 4.67 11.05
C PRO A 454 28.04 5.10 9.57
N GLY A 455 27.74 6.36 9.26
CA GLY A 455 27.83 6.88 7.90
C GLY A 455 29.25 7.00 7.34
N LEU A 456 30.27 7.16 8.19
CA LEU A 456 31.69 7.24 7.84
C LEU A 456 32.32 5.86 7.63
N ALA A 457 31.69 4.81 8.14
CA ALA A 457 32.06 3.43 7.85
C ALA A 457 31.59 2.98 6.45
N LEU A 458 30.66 3.74 5.85
CA LEU A 458 30.13 3.58 4.49
C LEU A 458 30.79 4.57 3.55
#